data_AF-A0A1L7RL15-F1
#
_entry.id   AF-A0A1L7RL15-F1
#
_cell.length_a   1.000
_cell.length_b   1.000
_cell.length_c   1.000
_cell.angle_alpha   90.00
_cell.angle_beta   90.00
_cell.angle_gamma   90.00
#
_symmetry.space_group_name_H-M   'P 1'
#
loop_
_entity.id
_entity.type
_entity.pdbx_description
1 polymer ?
#
loop_
_entity_poly.entity_id
_entity_poly.type
_entity_poly.pdbx_seq_one_letter_code
_entity_poly.pdbx_strand_id
1 'polypeptide(L)'
;MDKAARHEAWLHATPQWVDMRMDDALEYRGWSPMGVGQPASEQHLDRFKDVLPTSVLQLWRRFGFDGFGQGRWWFTDPLEWQPVVDAWLEDTPIPFPEQQWWCLSRSAMGDMELWGEVSGPALTITPTLGWIRPHARSAGKMSDPVMRERMGCTTLTSPEDDLEDDDTGELLVDWAIEHLGTLDPGQVYGLTPAYCFTGKASTSQVGIEDATAHLTFLAQAQEHQLVEDFSDAVTGIAAGIAADSQGVGSQDRSADQDDTDASGN
;
A
#
# COMPACT_ATOMS: atom_id res chain seq x y z
N MET A 1 -16.93 -5.15 -23.18
CA MET A 1 -17.32 -6.36 -22.41
C MET A 1 -18.76 -6.20 -21.97
N ASP A 2 -19.59 -7.24 -22.08
CA ASP A 2 -20.98 -7.17 -21.61
C ASP A 2 -21.07 -7.27 -20.07
N LYS A 3 -22.27 -7.02 -19.52
CA LYS A 3 -22.49 -6.95 -18.06
C LYS A 3 -22.22 -8.29 -17.34
N ALA A 4 -22.53 -9.41 -17.97
CA ALA A 4 -22.34 -10.73 -17.35
C ALA A 4 -20.86 -11.09 -17.30
N ALA A 5 -20.13 -10.87 -18.40
CA ALA A 5 -18.68 -11.04 -18.45
C ALA A 5 -17.96 -10.09 -17.47
N ARG A 6 -18.43 -8.84 -17.31
CA ARG A 6 -17.89 -7.91 -16.29
C ARG A 6 -18.07 -8.46 -14.87
N HIS A 7 -19.23 -9.06 -14.58
CA HIS A 7 -19.52 -9.61 -13.26
C HIS A 7 -18.64 -10.84 -12.95
N GLU A 8 -18.51 -11.76 -13.90
CA GLU A 8 -17.63 -12.94 -13.77
C GLU A 8 -16.16 -12.53 -13.61
N ALA A 9 -15.69 -11.57 -14.42
CA ALA A 9 -14.33 -11.04 -14.33
C ALA A 9 -14.06 -10.41 -12.95
N TRP A 10 -15.05 -9.71 -12.39
CA TRP A 10 -15.00 -9.17 -11.03
C TRP A 10 -14.97 -10.28 -9.98
N LEU A 11 -15.83 -11.30 -10.09
CA LEU A 11 -15.91 -12.43 -9.15
C LEU A 11 -14.56 -13.15 -8.98
N HIS A 12 -13.77 -13.23 -10.05
CA HIS A 12 -12.51 -13.97 -10.07
C HIS A 12 -11.26 -13.09 -10.11
N ALA A 13 -11.39 -11.77 -9.98
CA ALA A 13 -10.27 -10.82 -10.05
C ALA A 13 -9.36 -11.06 -11.27
N THR A 14 -9.98 -11.37 -12.41
CA THR A 14 -9.26 -11.78 -13.62
C THR A 14 -8.33 -10.68 -14.15
N PRO A 15 -7.30 -11.01 -14.96
CA PRO A 15 -6.46 -10.00 -15.58
C PRO A 15 -7.24 -8.92 -16.35
N GLN A 16 -8.32 -9.32 -17.03
CA GLN A 16 -9.19 -8.39 -17.76
C GLN A 16 -9.94 -7.44 -16.82
N TRP A 17 -10.30 -7.91 -15.62
CA TRP A 17 -10.89 -7.05 -14.59
C TRP A 17 -9.87 -6.05 -14.04
N VAL A 18 -8.62 -6.45 -13.85
CA VAL A 18 -7.54 -5.55 -13.40
C VAL A 18 -7.31 -4.42 -14.40
N ASP A 19 -7.18 -4.74 -15.69
CA ASP A 19 -7.00 -3.73 -16.74
C ASP A 19 -8.19 -2.79 -16.82
N MET A 20 -9.41 -3.35 -16.82
CA MET A 20 -10.65 -2.56 -16.82
C MET A 20 -10.75 -1.66 -15.59
N ARG A 21 -10.37 -2.14 -14.40
CA ARG A 21 -10.44 -1.36 -13.16
C ARG A 21 -9.49 -0.16 -13.20
N MET A 22 -8.30 -0.34 -13.76
CA MET A 22 -7.35 0.75 -13.98
C MET A 22 -7.85 1.74 -15.03
N ASP A 23 -8.34 1.24 -16.17
CA ASP A 23 -8.86 2.10 -17.25
C ASP A 23 -10.06 2.92 -16.78
N ASP A 24 -11.02 2.28 -16.10
CA ASP A 24 -12.18 2.96 -15.52
C ASP A 24 -11.74 4.03 -14.49
N ALA A 25 -10.68 3.77 -13.70
CA ALA A 25 -10.15 4.73 -12.72
C ALA A 25 -9.53 5.96 -13.39
N LEU A 26 -8.73 5.75 -14.44
CA LEU A 26 -8.11 6.82 -15.21
C LEU A 26 -9.16 7.64 -15.95
N GLU A 27 -10.12 6.98 -16.61
CA GLU A 27 -11.21 7.65 -17.32
C GLU A 27 -12.06 8.51 -16.37
N TYR A 28 -12.47 7.94 -15.23
CA TYR A 28 -13.27 8.64 -14.22
C TYR A 28 -12.60 9.93 -13.73
N ARG A 29 -11.27 9.93 -13.60
CA ARG A 29 -10.49 11.08 -13.13
C ARG A 29 -10.00 11.99 -14.26
N GLY A 30 -10.14 11.58 -15.52
CA GLY A 30 -9.52 12.26 -16.66
C GLY A 30 -7.99 12.24 -16.59
N TRP A 31 -7.41 11.20 -16.00
CA TRP A 31 -5.96 11.07 -15.82
C TRP A 31 -5.31 10.28 -16.94
N SER A 32 -4.02 10.49 -17.13
CA SER A 32 -3.18 9.72 -18.04
C SER A 32 -1.84 9.42 -17.37
N PRO A 33 -1.17 8.31 -17.75
CA PRO A 33 0.22 8.08 -17.37
C PRO A 33 1.11 9.22 -17.89
N MET A 34 2.15 9.55 -17.15
CA MET A 34 3.07 10.65 -17.48
C MET A 34 4.21 10.22 -18.41
N GLY A 35 4.62 8.95 -18.36
CA GLY A 35 5.73 8.41 -19.12
C GLY A 35 7.11 8.90 -18.66
N VAL A 36 7.20 9.35 -17.40
CA VAL A 36 8.45 9.87 -16.80
C VAL A 36 9.11 8.85 -15.86
N GLY A 37 8.34 7.82 -15.48
CA GLY A 37 8.79 6.69 -14.67
C GLY A 37 9.74 5.73 -15.38
N GLN A 38 10.12 4.69 -14.63
CA GLN A 38 10.96 3.60 -15.13
C GLN A 38 10.13 2.32 -15.34
N PRO A 39 10.42 1.51 -16.36
CA PRO A 39 9.75 0.23 -16.53
C PRO A 39 10.08 -0.73 -15.39
N ALA A 40 9.10 -1.52 -14.96
CA ALA A 40 9.36 -2.61 -14.02
C ALA A 40 10.20 -3.70 -14.72
N SER A 41 11.45 -3.85 -14.28
CA SER A 41 12.36 -4.85 -14.84
C SER A 41 11.90 -6.28 -14.54
N GLU A 42 12.35 -7.25 -15.35
CA GLU A 42 12.13 -8.68 -15.06
C GLU A 42 12.70 -9.09 -13.69
N GLN A 43 13.79 -8.44 -13.24
CA GLN A 43 14.34 -8.67 -11.91
C GLN A 43 13.36 -8.22 -10.81
N HIS A 44 12.69 -7.08 -10.97
CA HIS A 44 11.64 -6.64 -10.05
C HIS A 44 10.47 -7.61 -10.04
N LEU A 45 9.99 -8.00 -11.22
CA LEU A 45 8.85 -8.91 -11.34
C LEU A 45 9.15 -10.29 -10.74
N ASP A 46 10.36 -10.83 -10.95
CA ASP A 46 10.78 -12.11 -10.36
C ASP A 46 10.95 -12.02 -8.84
N ARG A 47 11.48 -10.90 -8.34
CA ARG A 47 11.65 -10.65 -6.90
C ARG A 47 10.33 -10.66 -6.16
N PHE A 48 9.27 -10.09 -6.76
CA PHE A 48 7.99 -9.87 -6.10
C PHE A 48 6.89 -10.86 -6.50
N LYS A 49 7.13 -11.82 -7.43
CA LYS A 49 6.10 -12.77 -7.91
C LYS A 49 5.43 -13.62 -6.83
N ASP A 50 6.18 -13.94 -5.78
CA ASP A 50 5.71 -14.76 -4.65
C ASP A 50 5.38 -13.89 -3.42
N VAL A 51 5.56 -12.57 -3.51
CA VAL A 51 5.37 -11.59 -2.43
C VAL A 51 4.09 -10.78 -2.65
N LEU A 52 3.92 -10.23 -3.85
CA LEU A 52 2.82 -9.34 -4.22
C LEU A 52 1.77 -10.09 -5.06
N PRO A 53 0.50 -9.65 -5.05
CA PRO A 53 -0.53 -10.21 -5.92
C PRO A 53 -0.17 -10.05 -7.40
N THR A 54 -0.66 -10.96 -8.23
CA THR A 54 -0.42 -10.94 -9.68
C THR A 54 -0.96 -9.65 -10.31
N SER A 55 -2.04 -9.09 -9.78
CA SER A 55 -2.66 -7.83 -10.20
C SER A 55 -1.71 -6.63 -10.09
N VAL A 56 -0.90 -6.57 -9.03
CA VAL A 56 0.13 -5.53 -8.85
C VAL A 56 1.18 -5.65 -9.95
N LEU A 57 1.70 -6.87 -10.14
CA LEU A 57 2.74 -7.14 -11.14
C LEU A 57 2.23 -6.93 -12.57
N GLN A 58 0.95 -7.19 -12.84
CA GLN A 58 0.32 -6.89 -14.12
C GLN A 58 0.31 -5.39 -14.40
N LEU A 59 -0.09 -4.57 -13.42
CA LEU A 59 -0.12 -3.11 -13.58
C LEU A 59 1.31 -2.54 -13.71
N TRP A 60 2.27 -3.06 -12.95
CA TRP A 60 3.68 -2.70 -13.11
C TRP A 60 4.25 -3.08 -14.48
N ARG A 61 3.90 -4.24 -15.05
CA ARG A 61 4.28 -4.58 -16.43
C ARG A 61 3.73 -3.58 -17.44
N ARG A 62 2.54 -3.03 -17.18
CA ARG A 62 1.84 -2.14 -18.10
C ARG A 62 2.37 -0.70 -18.02
N PHE A 63 2.66 -0.20 -16.82
CA PHE A 63 2.97 1.22 -16.59
C PHE A 63 4.37 1.47 -16.04
N GLY A 64 5.03 0.45 -15.48
CA GLY A 64 6.24 0.63 -14.69
C GLY A 64 5.95 1.36 -13.37
N PHE A 65 6.97 2.03 -12.86
CA PHE A 65 6.93 2.91 -11.69
C PHE A 65 6.77 4.35 -12.16
N ASP A 66 5.55 4.69 -12.61
CA ASP A 66 5.23 5.96 -13.27
C ASP A 66 4.17 6.76 -12.52
N GLY A 67 4.08 8.05 -12.85
CA GLY A 67 3.12 8.99 -12.34
C GLY A 67 1.86 9.07 -13.20
N PHE A 68 0.75 9.44 -12.58
CA PHE A 68 -0.55 9.61 -13.21
C PHE A 68 -1.14 10.97 -12.86
N GLY A 69 -1.92 11.53 -13.78
CA GLY A 69 -2.71 12.72 -13.49
C GLY A 69 -1.87 13.93 -13.12
N GLN A 70 -0.77 14.17 -13.85
CA GLN A 70 0.20 15.24 -13.59
C GLN A 70 0.97 15.09 -12.25
N GLY A 71 1.16 13.85 -11.80
CA GLY A 71 1.96 13.52 -10.63
C GLY A 71 1.17 13.42 -9.34
N ARG A 72 -0.17 13.42 -9.43
CA ARG A 72 -1.09 13.26 -8.29
C ARG A 72 -0.98 11.89 -7.64
N TRP A 73 -0.66 10.87 -8.42
CA TRP A 73 -0.51 9.50 -7.96
C TRP A 73 0.62 8.79 -8.66
N TRP A 74 1.31 7.90 -7.96
CA TRP A 74 2.46 7.19 -8.49
C TRP A 74 2.41 5.72 -8.14
N PHE A 75 2.86 4.87 -9.07
CA PHE A 75 3.34 3.55 -8.72
C PHE A 75 4.81 3.68 -8.34
N THR A 76 5.17 3.14 -7.19
CA THR A 76 6.52 3.27 -6.63
C THR A 76 7.32 2.00 -6.84
N ASP A 77 8.63 2.14 -7.06
CA ASP A 77 9.56 1.03 -6.89
C ASP A 77 9.73 0.79 -5.38
N PRO A 78 9.28 -0.35 -4.83
CA PRO A 78 9.37 -0.56 -3.39
C PRO A 78 10.82 -0.64 -2.90
N LEU A 79 11.78 -0.98 -3.77
CA LEU A 79 13.19 -1.05 -3.39
C LEU A 79 13.79 0.35 -3.25
N GLU A 80 13.42 1.30 -4.11
CA GLU A 80 13.86 2.69 -4.01
C GLU A 80 13.21 3.41 -2.82
N TRP A 81 11.97 3.05 -2.49
CA TRP A 81 11.21 3.64 -1.39
C TRP A 81 11.48 3.00 -0.03
N GLN A 82 12.19 1.87 0.02
CA GLN A 82 12.48 1.15 1.27
C GLN A 82 13.13 2.03 2.35
N PRO A 83 14.14 2.89 2.06
CA PRO A 83 14.74 3.74 3.10
C PRO A 83 13.75 4.70 3.77
N VAL A 84 12.73 5.17 3.03
CA VAL A 84 11.68 6.03 3.58
C VAL A 84 10.74 5.21 4.46
N VAL A 85 10.33 4.03 3.99
CA VAL A 85 9.49 3.10 4.77
C VAL A 85 10.19 2.71 6.07
N ASP A 86 11.48 2.35 6.00
CA ASP A 86 12.28 1.97 7.17
C ASP A 86 12.34 3.14 8.17
N ALA A 87 12.63 4.36 7.71
CA ALA A 87 12.69 5.53 8.59
C ALA A 87 11.37 5.82 9.33
N TRP A 88 10.23 5.59 8.67
CA TRP A 88 8.92 5.80 9.29
C TRP A 88 8.47 4.67 10.22
N LEU A 89 8.93 3.44 10.00
CA LEU A 89 8.52 2.27 10.78
C LEU A 89 9.53 1.90 11.87
N GLU A 90 10.77 2.39 11.80
CA GLU A 90 11.79 2.23 12.83
C GLU A 90 11.24 2.69 14.18
N ASP A 91 11.38 1.83 15.19
CA ASP A 91 10.91 2.02 16.56
C ASP A 91 9.43 2.39 16.73
N THR A 92 8.61 2.24 15.67
CA THR A 92 7.20 2.60 15.69
C THR A 92 6.35 1.36 15.97
N PRO A 93 5.59 1.33 17.09
CA PRO A 93 4.83 0.15 17.48
C PRO A 93 3.57 -0.02 16.62
N ILE A 94 3.73 -0.58 15.42
CA ILE A 94 2.60 -0.90 14.54
C ILE A 94 1.86 -2.17 15.01
N PRO A 95 0.53 -2.23 14.89
CA PRO A 95 -0.28 -3.32 15.42
C PRO A 95 -0.34 -4.54 14.48
N PHE A 96 0.82 -4.98 13.98
CA PHE A 96 0.97 -6.14 13.10
C PHE A 96 2.20 -6.97 13.51
N PRO A 97 2.27 -8.26 13.12
CA PRO A 97 3.49 -9.04 13.28
C PRO A 97 4.67 -8.37 12.57
N GLU A 98 5.89 -8.65 13.06
CA GLU A 98 7.12 -8.32 12.34
C GLU A 98 7.07 -8.89 10.92
N GLN A 99 7.22 -8.02 9.93
CA GLN A 99 7.15 -8.36 8.52
C GLN A 99 7.82 -7.25 7.70
N GLN A 100 8.14 -7.57 6.44
CA GLN A 100 8.61 -6.57 5.49
C GLN A 100 7.42 -5.76 4.94
N TRP A 101 7.63 -4.45 4.79
CA TRP A 101 6.65 -3.52 4.25
C TRP A 101 7.17 -2.89 2.96
N TRP A 102 6.28 -2.83 1.96
CA TRP A 102 6.60 -2.37 0.61
C TRP A 102 5.67 -1.23 0.22
N CYS A 103 6.23 -0.05 -0.09
CA CYS A 103 5.43 1.04 -0.65
C CYS A 103 5.07 0.69 -2.10
N LEU A 104 3.77 0.52 -2.38
CA LEU A 104 3.29 0.20 -3.74
C LEU A 104 2.87 1.43 -4.53
N SER A 105 2.40 2.46 -3.82
CA SER A 105 1.97 3.70 -4.41
C SER A 105 2.07 4.86 -3.44
N ARG A 106 2.10 6.07 -4.01
CA ARG A 106 2.11 7.31 -3.25
C ARG A 106 1.31 8.45 -3.87
N SER A 107 0.92 9.41 -3.04
CA SER A 107 0.40 10.72 -3.47
C SER A 107 1.53 11.69 -3.89
N ALA A 108 1.14 12.85 -4.41
CA ALA A 108 2.06 13.94 -4.73
C ALA A 108 2.72 14.54 -3.48
N MET A 109 2.00 14.55 -2.35
CA MET A 109 2.48 15.03 -1.05
C MET A 109 3.31 13.99 -0.28
N GLY A 110 3.43 12.77 -0.82
CA GLY A 110 4.25 11.70 -0.25
C GLY A 110 3.51 10.75 0.69
N ASP A 111 2.17 10.75 0.69
CA ASP A 111 1.40 9.73 1.42
C ASP A 111 1.63 8.37 0.78
N MET A 112 1.92 7.35 1.58
CA MET A 112 2.36 6.04 1.12
C MET A 112 1.36 4.96 1.47
N GLU A 113 0.98 4.16 0.49
CA GLU A 113 0.21 2.93 0.68
C GLU A 113 1.16 1.73 0.78
N LEU A 114 1.22 1.11 1.95
CA LEU A 114 2.15 0.04 2.24
C LEU A 114 1.49 -1.34 2.22
N TRP A 115 2.17 -2.27 1.57
CA TRP A 115 1.86 -3.68 1.54
C TRP A 115 2.79 -4.45 2.47
N GLY A 116 2.23 -5.04 3.54
CA GLY A 116 2.91 -6.02 4.37
C GLY A 116 2.81 -7.42 3.77
N GLU A 117 3.90 -8.19 3.77
CA GLU A 117 3.91 -9.53 3.15
C GLU A 117 2.86 -10.48 3.74
N VAL A 118 2.54 -10.31 5.03
CA VAL A 118 1.53 -11.08 5.77
C VAL A 118 0.19 -10.35 5.79
N SER A 119 0.18 -9.05 6.04
CA SER A 119 -1.05 -8.28 6.29
C SER A 119 -1.67 -7.61 5.05
N GLY A 120 -0.99 -7.59 3.91
CA GLY A 120 -1.51 -6.97 2.68
C GLY A 120 -1.46 -5.45 2.77
N PRO A 121 -2.37 -4.71 2.09
CA PRO A 121 -2.41 -3.26 2.15
C PRO A 121 -3.06 -2.82 3.46
N ALA A 122 -2.24 -2.82 4.50
CA ALA A 122 -2.68 -2.74 5.89
C ALA A 122 -2.11 -1.52 6.61
N LEU A 123 -1.38 -0.65 5.92
CA LEU A 123 -0.78 0.52 6.52
C LEU A 123 -0.69 1.66 5.51
N THR A 124 -1.27 2.80 5.84
CA THR A 124 -1.05 4.07 5.13
C THR A 124 -0.17 4.94 6.01
N ILE A 125 0.81 5.62 5.43
CA ILE A 125 1.60 6.65 6.12
C ILE A 125 1.26 7.99 5.47
N THR A 126 0.99 9.01 6.28
CA THR A 126 0.81 10.40 5.85
C THR A 126 1.93 11.24 6.46
N PRO A 127 3.11 11.31 5.80
CA PRO A 127 4.30 11.93 6.37
C PRO A 127 4.11 13.39 6.77
N THR A 128 3.31 14.11 5.98
CA THR A 128 3.01 15.53 6.21
C THR A 128 2.35 15.78 7.57
N LEU A 129 1.53 14.85 8.04
CA LEU A 129 0.79 14.98 9.31
C LEU A 129 1.38 14.15 10.45
N GLY A 130 2.46 13.40 10.21
CA GLY A 130 3.03 12.50 11.21
C GLY A 130 2.20 11.25 11.47
N TRP A 131 1.28 10.90 10.55
CA TRP A 131 0.29 9.86 10.80
C TRP A 131 0.68 8.51 10.20
N ILE A 132 0.38 7.46 10.95
CA ILE A 132 0.44 6.07 10.52
C ILE A 132 -0.94 5.46 10.78
N ARG A 133 -1.58 4.95 9.73
CA ARG A 133 -2.97 4.47 9.77
C ARG A 133 -3.06 2.98 9.46
N PRO A 134 -3.28 2.13 10.46
CA PRO A 134 -3.44 0.68 10.28
C PRO A 134 -4.82 0.28 9.73
N HIS A 135 -4.85 -0.56 8.69
CA HIS A 135 -6.06 -1.13 8.10
C HIS A 135 -6.17 -2.63 8.39
N ALA A 136 -6.55 -2.98 9.62
CA ALA A 136 -6.62 -4.36 10.08
C ALA A 136 -7.57 -5.26 9.25
N ARG A 137 -8.66 -4.71 8.70
CA ARG A 137 -9.63 -5.48 7.91
C ARG A 137 -9.01 -6.12 6.64
N SER A 138 -7.94 -5.54 6.10
CA SER A 138 -7.24 -6.07 4.93
C SER A 138 -6.49 -7.36 5.27
N ALA A 139 -5.81 -7.39 6.42
CA ALA A 139 -5.01 -8.53 6.86
C ALA A 139 -5.84 -9.81 7.02
N GLY A 140 -7.05 -9.71 7.59
CA GLY A 140 -7.95 -10.86 7.75
C GLY A 140 -8.45 -11.47 6.43
N LYS A 141 -8.21 -10.83 5.28
CA LYS A 141 -8.63 -11.30 3.95
C LYS A 141 -7.47 -11.82 3.09
N MET A 142 -6.23 -11.77 3.59
CA MET A 142 -5.03 -12.14 2.83
C MET A 142 -4.95 -13.64 2.46
N SER A 143 -5.70 -14.49 3.18
CA SER A 143 -5.81 -15.93 2.89
C SER A 143 -6.78 -16.25 1.74
N ASP A 144 -7.69 -15.32 1.38
CA ASP A 144 -8.56 -15.47 0.21
C ASP A 144 -7.80 -14.99 -1.04
N PRO A 145 -7.48 -15.88 -2.00
CA PRO A 145 -6.68 -15.51 -3.16
C PRO A 145 -7.37 -14.48 -4.06
N VAL A 146 -8.70 -14.50 -4.18
CA VAL A 146 -9.44 -13.51 -4.97
C VAL A 146 -9.40 -12.16 -4.28
N MET A 147 -9.58 -12.13 -2.95
CA MET A 147 -9.48 -10.88 -2.20
C MET A 147 -8.08 -10.30 -2.22
N ARG A 148 -7.04 -11.15 -2.13
CA ARG A 148 -5.64 -10.73 -2.27
C ARG A 148 -5.40 -10.03 -3.60
N GLU A 149 -5.85 -10.61 -4.71
CA GLU A 149 -5.76 -9.99 -6.04
C GLU A 149 -6.54 -8.67 -6.14
N ARG A 150 -7.75 -8.61 -5.57
CA ARG A 150 -8.55 -7.38 -5.54
C ARG A 150 -7.91 -6.28 -4.71
N MET A 151 -7.34 -6.62 -3.56
CA MET A 151 -6.66 -5.67 -2.68
C MET A 151 -5.45 -5.06 -3.40
N GLY A 152 -4.60 -5.89 -4.05
CA GLY A 152 -3.47 -5.40 -4.84
C GLY A 152 -3.88 -4.45 -5.97
N CYS A 153 -4.91 -4.82 -6.73
CA CYS A 153 -5.45 -3.94 -7.77
C CYS A 153 -6.03 -2.65 -7.19
N THR A 154 -6.72 -2.72 -6.05
CA THR A 154 -7.37 -1.55 -5.42
C THR A 154 -6.34 -0.56 -4.91
N THR A 155 -5.27 -1.02 -4.26
CA THR A 155 -4.18 -0.16 -3.78
C THR A 155 -3.61 0.71 -4.91
N LEU A 156 -3.41 0.15 -6.11
CA LEU A 156 -2.90 0.92 -7.24
C LEU A 156 -3.96 1.76 -7.98
N THR A 157 -5.26 1.44 -7.85
CA THR A 157 -6.34 2.06 -8.65
C THR A 157 -7.29 2.95 -7.87
N SER A 158 -6.98 3.22 -6.60
CA SER A 158 -7.76 4.07 -5.71
C SER A 158 -6.86 5.14 -5.08
N PRO A 159 -6.41 6.13 -5.87
CA PRO A 159 -5.56 7.20 -5.34
C PRO A 159 -6.35 8.10 -4.38
N GLU A 160 -5.66 8.54 -3.33
CA GLU A 160 -6.13 9.45 -2.29
C GLU A 160 -5.21 10.68 -2.27
N ASP A 161 -5.80 11.88 -2.21
CA ASP A 161 -5.12 13.15 -1.99
C ASP A 161 -6.19 14.16 -1.52
N ASP A 162 -5.99 14.75 -0.36
CA ASP A 162 -7.00 15.57 0.32
C ASP A 162 -6.42 16.75 1.11
N LEU A 163 -5.11 17.04 0.98
CA LEU A 163 -4.51 18.10 1.77
C LEU A 163 -4.82 19.48 1.18
N GLU A 164 -5.59 20.25 1.93
CA GLU A 164 -6.04 21.59 1.59
C GLU A 164 -5.19 22.67 2.31
N ASP A 165 -5.08 23.84 1.68
CA ASP A 165 -4.60 25.05 2.34
C ASP A 165 -5.59 25.48 3.41
N ASP A 166 -5.12 25.64 4.65
CA ASP A 166 -5.97 25.88 5.82
C ASP A 166 -6.79 27.18 5.72
N ASP A 167 -6.32 28.18 4.98
CA ASP A 167 -6.99 29.49 4.89
C ASP A 167 -7.98 29.54 3.73
N THR A 168 -7.67 28.89 2.61
CA THR A 168 -8.42 29.02 1.36
C THR A 168 -9.28 27.80 1.02
N GLY A 169 -8.95 26.62 1.57
CA GLY A 169 -9.56 25.34 1.18
C GLY A 169 -9.14 24.86 -0.21
N GLU A 170 -8.13 25.48 -0.83
CA GLU A 170 -7.57 25.03 -2.11
C GLU A 170 -6.70 23.80 -1.89
N LEU A 171 -6.84 22.77 -2.73
CA LEU A 171 -5.96 21.61 -2.69
C LEU A 171 -4.51 22.03 -3.00
N LEU A 172 -3.59 21.68 -2.10
CA LEU A 172 -2.19 22.07 -2.25
C LEU A 172 -1.56 21.50 -3.51
N VAL A 173 -1.96 20.28 -3.90
CA VAL A 173 -1.49 19.64 -5.13
C VAL A 173 -1.95 20.39 -6.39
N ASP A 174 -3.16 20.95 -6.39
CA ASP A 174 -3.68 21.69 -7.53
C ASP A 174 -2.92 23.00 -7.70
N TRP A 175 -2.73 23.73 -6.59
CA TRP A 175 -1.91 24.94 -6.56
C TRP A 175 -0.47 24.64 -7.00
N ALA A 176 0.15 23.58 -6.48
CA ALA A 176 1.53 23.21 -6.78
C ALA A 176 1.75 22.88 -8.26
N ILE A 177 0.82 22.12 -8.87
CA ILE A 177 0.90 21.79 -10.29
C ILE A 177 0.78 23.05 -11.16
N GLU A 178 -0.09 23.99 -10.79
CA GLU A 178 -0.26 25.25 -11.54
C GLU A 178 0.97 26.18 -11.42
N HIS A 179 1.61 26.23 -10.25
CA HIS A 179 2.63 27.24 -9.94
C HIS A 179 4.08 26.73 -10.01
N LEU A 180 4.30 25.45 -9.71
CA LEU A 180 5.63 24.82 -9.66
C LEU A 180 5.86 23.85 -10.83
N GLY A 181 4.79 23.36 -11.46
CA GLY A 181 4.85 22.34 -12.50
C GLY A 181 4.88 20.93 -11.92
N THR A 182 4.86 19.92 -12.80
CA THR A 182 4.70 18.50 -12.41
C THR A 182 5.97 17.87 -11.83
N LEU A 183 5.79 16.90 -10.94
CA LEU A 183 6.87 16.13 -10.29
C LEU A 183 7.57 15.15 -11.24
N ASP A 184 8.87 14.94 -11.00
CA ASP A 184 9.63 13.77 -11.45
C ASP A 184 9.48 12.58 -10.46
N PRO A 185 9.84 11.33 -10.86
CA PRO A 185 9.61 10.13 -10.02
C PRO A 185 10.18 10.20 -8.60
N GLY A 186 11.33 10.86 -8.42
CA GLY A 186 12.01 11.03 -7.14
C GLY A 186 11.59 12.26 -6.35
N GLN A 187 10.50 12.94 -6.72
CA GLN A 187 10.08 14.21 -6.11
C GLN A 187 8.70 14.12 -5.45
N VAL A 188 8.50 14.98 -4.45
CA VAL A 188 7.23 15.26 -3.79
C VAL A 188 7.00 16.77 -3.68
N TYR A 189 5.75 17.18 -3.51
CA TYR A 189 5.45 18.50 -2.98
C TYR A 189 5.57 18.46 -1.45
N GLY A 190 6.57 19.17 -0.93
CA GLY A 190 6.84 19.24 0.51
C GLY A 190 6.45 20.60 1.09
N LEU A 191 6.16 20.63 2.40
CA LEU A 191 5.95 21.87 3.14
C LEU A 191 7.25 22.33 3.79
N THR A 192 7.68 23.55 3.48
CA THR A 192 8.86 24.19 4.06
C THR A 192 8.49 25.59 4.59
N PRO A 193 8.46 25.81 5.92
CA PRO A 193 8.71 24.84 6.99
C PRO A 193 7.65 23.73 7.07
N ALA A 194 8.03 22.56 7.59
CA ALA A 194 7.15 21.40 7.72
C ALA A 194 5.97 21.66 8.68
N TYR A 195 4.85 20.97 8.43
CA TYR A 195 3.62 21.07 9.23
C TYR A 195 3.85 20.83 10.72
N CYS A 196 4.71 19.87 11.09
CA CYS A 196 5.03 19.59 12.50
C CYS A 196 5.64 20.78 13.26
N PHE A 197 6.20 21.77 12.56
CA PHE A 197 6.74 23.00 13.17
C PHE A 197 5.76 24.17 13.17
N THR A 198 4.81 24.20 12.23
CA THR A 198 3.91 25.33 12.02
C THR A 198 2.49 25.08 12.50
N GLY A 199 2.07 23.81 12.54
CA GLY A 199 0.66 23.40 12.70
C GLY A 199 -0.23 23.93 11.58
N LYS A 200 0.34 24.26 10.42
CA LYS A 200 -0.35 24.90 9.31
C LYS A 200 0.07 24.30 7.97
N ALA A 201 -0.92 23.99 7.14
CA ALA A 201 -0.79 23.66 5.73
C ALA A 201 -1.12 24.90 4.88
N SER A 202 -0.16 25.37 4.08
CA SER A 202 -0.38 26.53 3.22
C SER A 202 0.39 26.43 1.91
N THR A 203 -0.23 26.90 0.82
CA THR A 203 0.38 27.08 -0.50
C THR A 203 1.71 27.84 -0.45
N SER A 204 1.84 28.81 0.46
CA SER A 204 3.08 29.58 0.65
C SER A 204 4.28 28.77 1.17
N GLN A 205 4.04 27.56 1.68
CA GLN A 205 5.06 26.63 2.17
C GLN A 205 5.39 25.53 1.15
N VAL A 206 4.59 25.39 0.08
CA VAL A 206 4.72 24.27 -0.86
C VAL A 206 5.92 24.48 -1.78
N GLY A 207 6.76 23.46 -1.90
CA GLY A 207 7.90 23.40 -2.83
C GLY A 207 8.08 22.01 -3.41
N ILE A 208 8.83 21.90 -4.52
CA ILE A 208 9.27 20.60 -5.05
C ILE A 208 10.51 20.18 -4.26
N GLU A 209 10.44 19.01 -3.63
CA GLU A 209 11.50 18.47 -2.77
C GLU A 209 11.94 17.08 -3.26
N ASP A 210 13.16 16.68 -2.90
CA ASP A 210 13.61 15.29 -3.05
C ASP A 210 12.81 14.39 -2.10
N ALA A 211 12.15 13.38 -2.65
CA ALA A 211 11.22 12.53 -1.92
C ALA A 211 11.90 11.82 -0.75
N THR A 212 13.03 11.16 -0.99
CA THR A 212 13.72 10.39 0.05
C THR A 212 14.24 11.31 1.15
N ALA A 213 14.94 12.39 0.80
CA ALA A 213 15.49 13.32 1.76
C ALA A 213 14.39 14.00 2.60
N HIS A 214 13.34 14.49 1.96
CA HIS A 214 12.26 15.21 2.64
C HIS A 214 11.46 14.27 3.56
N LEU A 215 11.03 13.11 3.07
CA LEU A 215 10.19 12.20 3.85
C LEU A 215 10.96 11.50 4.98
N THR A 216 12.25 11.21 4.81
CA THR A 216 13.12 10.73 5.90
C THR A 216 13.38 11.83 6.93
N PHE A 217 13.56 13.09 6.50
CA PHE A 217 13.63 14.21 7.43
C PHE A 217 12.36 14.31 8.27
N LEU A 218 11.18 14.19 7.64
CA LEU A 218 9.90 14.22 8.33
C LEU A 218 9.77 13.09 9.36
N ALA A 219 10.21 11.87 9.05
CA ALA A 219 10.24 10.77 10.03
C ALA A 219 11.09 11.11 11.26
N GLN A 220 12.24 11.78 11.08
CA GLN A 220 13.14 12.11 12.19
C GLN A 220 12.68 13.35 12.99
N ALA A 221 11.91 14.23 12.35
CA ALA A 221 11.57 15.54 12.88
C ALA A 221 10.30 15.56 13.75
N GLN A 222 9.49 14.50 13.72
CA GLN A 222 8.18 14.48 14.38
C GLN A 222 7.87 13.15 15.05
N GLU A 223 6.89 13.15 15.95
CA GLU A 223 6.37 11.93 16.55
C GLU A 223 5.43 11.22 15.57
N HIS A 224 5.55 9.89 15.48
CA HIS A 224 4.67 9.08 14.65
C HIS A 224 3.39 8.75 15.42
N GLN A 225 2.27 9.31 14.97
CA GLN A 225 0.96 9.10 15.57
C GLN A 225 0.23 7.96 14.87
N LEU A 226 -0.10 6.92 15.62
CA LEU A 226 -1.04 5.90 15.17
C LEU A 226 -2.45 6.49 15.18
N VAL A 227 -3.01 6.71 13.99
CA VAL A 227 -4.34 7.31 13.81
C VAL A 227 -5.34 6.28 13.33
N GLU A 228 -6.58 6.45 13.78
CA GLU A 228 -7.71 5.53 13.61
C GLU A 228 -7.48 4.13 14.21
N ASP A 229 -8.21 3.87 15.30
CA ASP A 229 -8.08 2.66 16.10
C ASP A 229 -9.12 1.60 15.67
N PHE A 230 -8.65 0.44 15.23
CA PHE A 230 -9.43 -0.80 15.15
C PHE A 230 -8.86 -1.85 16.12
N SER A 231 -8.66 -1.48 17.38
CA SER A 231 -8.22 -2.34 18.49
C SER A 231 -8.96 -3.68 18.59
N ASP A 232 -10.21 -3.76 18.11
CA ASP A 232 -10.97 -5.01 18.00
C ASP A 232 -10.48 -5.96 16.88
N ALA A 233 -9.96 -5.42 15.78
CA ALA A 233 -9.51 -6.20 14.62
C ALA A 233 -8.07 -6.72 14.79
N VAL A 234 -7.19 -5.93 15.42
CA VAL A 234 -5.79 -6.32 15.73
C VAL A 234 -5.76 -7.54 16.65
N THR A 235 -6.61 -7.56 17.67
CA THR A 235 -6.73 -8.70 18.60
C THR A 235 -7.18 -9.97 17.88
N GLY A 236 -8.09 -9.85 16.90
CA GLY A 236 -8.56 -10.98 16.10
C GLY A 236 -7.53 -11.52 15.10
N ILE A 237 -6.72 -10.63 14.48
CA ILE A 237 -5.68 -11.02 13.51
C ILE A 237 -4.51 -11.70 14.21
N ALA A 238 -4.04 -11.16 15.33
CA ALA A 238 -2.99 -11.80 16.14
C ALA A 238 -3.43 -13.20 16.61
N ALA A 239 -4.69 -13.36 17.01
CA ALA A 239 -5.24 -14.66 17.38
C ALA A 239 -5.39 -15.63 16.19
N GLY A 240 -5.80 -15.14 15.01
CA GLY A 240 -5.92 -15.95 13.79
C GLY A 240 -4.58 -16.43 13.24
N ILE A 241 -3.59 -15.54 13.14
CA ILE A 241 -2.22 -15.88 12.68
C ILE A 241 -1.55 -16.86 13.66
N ALA A 242 -1.77 -16.70 14.97
CA ALA A 242 -1.28 -17.65 15.98
C ALA A 242 -1.97 -19.02 15.90
N ALA A 243 -3.25 -19.08 15.50
CA ALA A 243 -3.97 -20.34 15.32
C ALA A 243 -3.53 -21.10 14.06
N ASP A 244 -3.34 -20.39 12.95
CA ASP A 244 -2.90 -21.01 11.67
C ASP A 244 -1.47 -21.55 11.75
N SER A 245 -0.58 -20.89 12.52
CA SER A 245 0.78 -21.39 12.77
C SER A 245 0.84 -22.62 13.68
N GLN A 246 -0.17 -22.87 14.52
CA GLN A 246 -0.26 -24.07 15.37
C GLN A 246 -0.91 -25.29 14.67
N GLY A 247 -1.68 -25.08 13.59
CA GLY A 247 -2.33 -26.16 12.83
C GLY A 247 -1.39 -27.01 11.96
N VAL A 248 -0.16 -26.54 11.71
CA VAL A 248 0.84 -27.22 10.86
C VAL A 248 1.67 -28.27 11.65
N GLY A 249 1.51 -28.36 12.98
CA GLY A 249 2.34 -29.20 13.85
C GLY A 249 1.74 -30.53 14.33
N SER A 250 0.51 -30.90 13.98
CA SER A 250 -0.21 -32.02 14.62
C SER A 250 -0.83 -33.02 13.65
N GLN A 251 -0.13 -33.31 12.55
CA GLN A 251 -0.32 -34.54 11.77
C GLN A 251 0.95 -35.38 11.77
N ASP A 252 1.35 -35.91 12.93
CA ASP A 252 1.94 -37.26 12.95
C ASP A 252 2.00 -37.82 14.37
N ARG A 253 1.34 -38.98 14.57
CA ARG A 253 1.52 -40.03 15.60
C ARG A 253 0.21 -40.53 16.23
N SER A 254 -0.33 -41.57 15.61
CA SER A 254 -0.87 -42.78 16.28
C SER A 254 -1.21 -43.77 15.15
N ALA A 255 -0.24 -44.53 14.66
CA ALA A 255 0.25 -45.79 15.23
C ALA A 255 -0.90 -46.78 15.50
N ASP A 256 -0.98 -47.75 14.57
CA ASP A 256 -1.63 -49.05 14.67
C ASP A 256 -1.79 -49.59 16.10
N GLN A 257 -3.01 -50.06 16.41
CA GLN A 257 -3.20 -51.14 17.36
C GLN A 257 -4.08 -52.22 16.74
N ASP A 258 -3.40 -53.29 16.35
CA ASP A 258 -3.89 -54.62 16.02
C ASP A 258 -4.64 -55.19 17.23
N ASP A 259 -5.94 -55.47 17.10
CA ASP A 259 -6.71 -56.23 18.08
C ASP A 259 -6.74 -57.70 17.65
N THR A 260 -5.82 -58.49 18.20
CA THR A 260 -5.97 -59.95 18.30
C THR A 260 -5.64 -60.39 19.72
N ASP A 261 -6.68 -60.68 20.50
CA ASP A 261 -6.54 -61.47 21.72
C ASP A 261 -7.48 -62.66 21.69
N ALA A 262 -6.84 -63.83 21.61
CA ALA A 262 -7.42 -65.15 21.88
C ALA A 262 -6.74 -65.69 23.13
N SER A 263 -7.54 -66.03 24.16
CA SER A 263 -7.32 -66.99 25.27
C SER A 263 -8.25 -66.52 26.43
N GLY A 264 -9.19 -67.29 26.97
CA GLY A 264 -9.06 -68.67 27.42
C GLY A 264 -9.08 -68.68 28.95
N ASN A 265 -10.28 -68.64 29.56
CA ASN A 265 -10.68 -69.43 30.75
C ASN A 265 -12.20 -69.31 30.97
#